data_AF-S6FVC0-F1
#
_entry.id   AF-S6FVC0-F1
#
_cell.length_a   1.000
_cell.length_b   1.000
_cell.length_c   1.000
_cell.angle_alpha   90.00
_cell.angle_beta   90.00
_cell.angle_gamma   90.00
#
_symmetry.space_group_name_H-M   'P 1'
#
loop_
_entity.id
_entity.type
_entity.pdbx_description
1 polymer ?
#
loop_
_entity_poly.entity_id
_entity_poly.type
_entity_poly.pdbx_seq_one_letter_code
_entity_poly.pdbx_strand_id
1 'polypeptide(L)' 'MIEMYHGGPVGIGTLAVNIAEDRETVEDMYEPYLIQKGFLMRTKQGRKVTQRAYEHLGYVYNEED' A
#
# COMPACT_ATOMS: atom_id res chain seq x y z
N MET A 1 0.51 -2.58 5.80
CA MET A 1 -0.31 -3.22 4.74
C MET A 1 -0.02 -4.71 4.59
N ILE A 2 1.25 -5.12 4.47
CA ILE A 2 1.63 -6.54 4.39
C ILE A 2 1.15 -7.30 5.63
N GLU A 3 1.55 -6.84 6.82
CA GLU A 3 1.23 -7.53 8.09
C GLU A 3 -0.27 -7.48 8.46
N MET A 4 -0.93 -6.33 8.22
CA MET A 4 -2.31 -6.10 8.68
C MET A 4 -3.38 -6.55 7.68
N TYR A 5 -3.05 -6.58 6.38
CA TYR A 5 -4.03 -6.78 5.30
C TYR A 5 -3.53 -7.73 4.21
N HIS A 6 -2.45 -8.47 4.46
CA HIS A 6 -1.87 -9.41 3.49
C HIS A 6 -1.60 -8.78 2.12
N GLY A 7 -1.21 -7.50 2.12
CA GLY A 7 -0.93 -6.75 0.89
C GLY A 7 -2.13 -6.01 0.30
N GLY A 8 -3.34 -6.20 0.80
CA GLY A 8 -4.54 -5.49 0.37
C GLY A 8 -5.37 -6.23 -0.70
N PRO A 9 -6.39 -5.59 -1.31
CA PRO A 9 -6.57 -4.15 -1.43
C PRO A 9 -7.19 -3.46 -0.20
N VAL A 10 -6.70 -2.27 0.14
CA VAL A 10 -7.16 -1.47 1.30
C VAL A 10 -7.58 -0.06 0.88
N GLY A 11 -8.71 0.43 1.40
CA GLY A 11 -9.17 1.80 1.14
C GLY A 11 -8.27 2.86 1.78
N ILE A 12 -8.13 4.01 1.12
CA ILE A 12 -7.26 5.11 1.61
C ILE A 12 -7.64 5.65 2.98
N GLY A 13 -8.93 5.60 3.34
CA GLY A 13 -9.36 6.03 4.68
C GLY A 13 -8.84 5.13 5.78
N THR A 14 -8.89 3.82 5.55
CA THR A 14 -8.34 2.84 6.47
C THR A 14 -6.83 3.03 6.61
N LEU A 15 -6.12 3.24 5.50
CA LEU A 15 -4.68 3.49 5.52
C LEU A 15 -4.32 4.76 6.30
N ALA A 16 -5.03 5.86 6.04
CA ALA A 16 -4.84 7.14 6.71
C ALA A 16 -5.06 7.01 8.23
N VAL A 17 -6.15 6.36 8.65
CA VAL A 17 -6.44 6.10 10.07
C VAL A 17 -5.33 5.28 10.74
N ASN A 18 -4.82 4.24 10.09
CA ASN A 18 -3.79 3.39 10.68
C ASN A 18 -2.47 4.10 10.97
N ILE A 19 -2.14 5.14 10.20
CA ILE A 19 -0.92 5.91 10.37
C ILE A 19 -1.17 7.28 11.03
N ALA A 20 -2.41 7.52 11.50
CA ALA A 20 -2.86 8.78 12.11
C ALA A 20 -2.58 10.02 11.24
N GLU A 21 -2.81 9.89 9.94
CA GLU A 21 -2.66 10.98 8.95
C GLU A 21 -4.00 11.30 8.28
N ASP A 22 -4.09 12.48 7.67
CA ASP A 22 -5.21 12.86 6.83
C ASP A 22 -5.15 12.17 5.47
N ARG A 23 -6.33 11.86 4.90
CA ARG A 23 -6.45 11.19 3.59
C ARG A 23 -5.71 11.94 2.48
N GLU A 24 -5.86 13.26 2.42
CA GLU A 24 -5.20 14.11 1.40
C GLU A 24 -3.69 14.02 1.53
N THR A 25 -3.14 14.09 2.75
CA THR A 25 -1.70 13.95 2.97
C THR A 25 -1.20 12.61 2.44
N VAL A 26 -1.89 11.49 2.74
CA VAL A 26 -1.51 10.17 2.21
C VAL A 26 -1.53 10.15 0.67
N GLU A 27 -2.58 10.70 0.05
CA GLU A 27 -2.77 10.69 -1.39
C GLU A 27 -1.80 11.61 -2.16
N ASP A 28 -1.50 12.79 -1.62
CA ASP A 28 -0.74 13.83 -2.32
C ASP A 28 0.75 13.81 -1.98
N MET A 29 1.12 13.34 -0.80
CA MET A 29 2.52 13.36 -0.33
C MET A 29 3.17 11.98 -0.40
N TYR A 30 2.47 10.93 0.01
CA TYR A 30 3.08 9.60 0.17
C TYR A 30 2.89 8.71 -1.08
N GLU A 31 1.66 8.61 -1.59
CA GLU A 31 1.36 7.74 -2.73
C GLU A 31 2.17 8.04 -3.99
N PRO A 32 2.43 9.29 -4.40
CA PRO A 32 3.13 9.56 -5.66
C PRO A 32 4.51 8.91 -5.68
N TYR A 33 5.24 8.99 -4.57
CA TYR A 33 6.55 8.35 -4.43
C TYR A 33 6.44 6.82 -4.46
N LEU A 34 5.52 6.25 -3.67
CA LEU A 34 5.37 4.80 -3.55
C LEU A 34 4.92 4.16 -4.88
N ILE A 35 4.02 4.81 -5.60
CA ILE A 35 3.56 4.38 -6.93
C ILE A 35 4.70 4.52 -7.93
N GLN A 36 5.43 5.65 -7.95
CA GLN A 36 6.55 5.86 -8.86
C GLN A 36 7.68 4.85 -8.65
N LYS A 37 7.96 4.47 -7.40
CA LYS A 37 8.93 3.42 -7.08
C LYS A 37 8.40 2.00 -7.32
N GLY A 38 7.13 1.86 -7.69
CA GLY A 38 6.48 0.58 -7.96
C GLY A 38 6.26 -0.24 -6.70
N PHE A 39 6.10 0.39 -5.53
CA PHE A 39 5.83 -0.26 -4.24
C PHE A 39 4.33 -0.38 -3.92
N LEU A 40 3.51 0.50 -4.50
CA LEU A 40 2.08 0.56 -4.28
C LEU A 40 1.36 0.67 -5.62
N MET A 41 0.20 0.02 -5.74
CA MET A 41 -0.69 0.15 -6.90
C MET A 41 -2.10 0.57 -6.47
N ARG A 42 -2.73 1.45 -7.25
CA ARG A 42 -4.16 1.76 -7.11
C ARG A 42 -4.99 0.74 -7.90
N THR A 43 -6.01 0.19 -7.28
CA THR A 43 -7.02 -0.69 -7.89
C THR A 43 -8.41 -0.10 -7.66
N LYS A 44 -9.43 -0.66 -8.32
CA LYS A 44 -10.83 -0.26 -8.10
C LYS A 44 -11.30 -0.52 -6.66
N GLN A 45 -10.68 -1.47 -5.97
CA GLN A 45 -11.07 -1.91 -4.62
C GLN A 45 -10.23 -1.22 -3.52
N GLY A 46 -9.12 -0.58 -3.86
CA GLY A 46 -8.23 0.05 -2.90
C GLY A 46 -6.78 0.07 -3.37
N ARG A 47 -5.85 0.15 -2.43
CA ARG A 47 -4.41 0.11 -2.69
C ARG A 47 -3.91 -1.29 -2.42
N LYS A 48 -3.13 -1.87 -3.34
CA LYS A 48 -2.45 -3.17 -3.16
C LYS A 48 -0.94 -2.93 -3.12
N VAL A 49 -0.25 -3.66 -2.26
CA VAL A 49 1.21 -3.69 -2.19
C VAL A 49 1.71 -4.56 -3.35
N THR A 50 2.76 -4.12 -4.04
CA THR A 50 3.34 -4.87 -5.17
C THR A 50 4.38 -5.88 -4.67
N GLN A 51 4.69 -6.89 -5.48
CA GLN A 51 5.82 -7.80 -5.23
C GLN A 51 7.12 -7.07 -4.88
N ARG A 52 7.44 -6.00 -5.60
CA ARG A 52 8.66 -5.20 -5.38
C ARG A 52 8.73 -4.62 -3.95
N ALA A 53 7.61 -4.24 -3.37
CA ALA A 53 7.58 -3.76 -1.99
C ALA A 53 7.80 -4.88 -0.97
N TYR A 54 7.27 -6.09 -1.23
CA TYR A 54 7.56 -7.26 -0.40
C TYR A 54 9.07 -7.55 -0.41
N GLU A 55 9.67 -7.64 -1.59
CA GLU A 55 11.11 -7.88 -1.75
C GLU A 55 11.96 -6.79 -1.08
N HIS A 56 11.59 -5.52 -1.27
CA HIS A 56 12.30 -4.39 -0.68
C HIS A 56 12.30 -4.41 0.86
N LEU A 57 11.22 -4.91 1.46
CA LEU A 57 11.04 -5.00 2.91
C LEU A 57 11.45 -6.37 3.48
N GLY A 58 11.94 -7.29 2.65
CA GLY A 58 12.38 -8.63 3.07
C GLY A 58 11.23 -9.61 3.38
N TYR A 59 10.02 -9.34 2.89
CA TYR A 59 8.87 -10.24 3.01
C TYR A 59 8.82 -11.21 1.83
N VAL A 60 8.33 -12.44 2.09
CA VAL A 60 8.00 -13.40 1.02
C VAL A 60 6.73 -12.92 0.31
N TYR A 61 6.81 -12.78 -1.01
CA TYR A 61 5.64 -12.51 -1.83
C TYR A 61 4.95 -13.82 -2.21
N ASN A 62 3.71 -14.00 -1.76
CA ASN A 62 2.86 -15.11 -2.16
C ASN A 62 1.83 -14.59 -3.15
N GLU A 63 1.89 -15.07 -4.39
CA GLU A 63 1.01 -14.61 -5.48
C GLU A 63 -0.43 -15.16 -5.34
N GLU A 64 -0.67 -16.06 -4.39
CA GLU A 64 -1.94 -16.72 -4.12
C GLU A 64 -2.89 -15.93 -3.16
N ASP A 65 -2.46 -14.76 -2.65
CA ASP A 65 -3.25 -13.85 -1.78
C ASP A 65 -3.88 -12.64 -2.55
#